data_AF-A0A7H4MW58-F1
#
_entry.id   AF-A0A7H4MW58-F1
#
_cell.length_a   1.000
_cell.length_b   1.000
_cell.length_c   1.000
_cell.angle_alpha   90.00
_cell.angle_beta   90.00
_cell.angle_gamma   90.00
#
_symmetry.space_group_name_H-M   'P 1'
#
loop_
_entity.id
_entity.type
_entity.pdbx_description
1 polymer ?
#
loop_
_entity_poly.entity_id
_entity_poly.type
_entity_poly.pdbx_seq_one_letter_code
_entity_poly.pdbx_strand_id
1 'polypeptide(L)'
;MLFFVYQEGDMDDKTIAIASMLATVRSAELSYWTLIASICSSFATLFIAFMALNTWRSQERVKLKINFKMAVAKYLEVLIYLPPVMSGKGELSSRYNKHDLINSLVLCKTAWSMTEGVFNGTAIENDWNIILDNHAEYLKGSIDSRVIYEACERISSSKILGVIFIR
;
A
#
# COMPACT_ATOMS: atom_id res chain seq x y z
N MET A 1 -27.11 -81.87 -12.03
CA MET A 1 -27.13 -80.63 -12.84
C MET A 1 -27.70 -79.45 -12.05
N LEU A 2 -28.88 -79.55 -11.44
CA LEU A 2 -29.48 -78.48 -10.62
C LEU A 2 -28.65 -78.06 -9.39
N PHE A 3 -27.98 -79.00 -8.70
CA PHE A 3 -27.14 -78.70 -7.53
C PHE A 3 -25.84 -77.95 -7.89
N PHE A 4 -25.29 -78.21 -9.08
CA PHE A 4 -24.07 -77.56 -9.57
C PHE A 4 -24.36 -76.13 -10.04
N VAL A 5 -25.50 -75.92 -10.70
CA VAL A 5 -25.98 -74.58 -11.09
C VAL A 5 -26.36 -73.72 -9.87
N TYR A 6 -26.93 -74.33 -8.82
CA TYR A 6 -27.22 -73.63 -7.57
C TYR A 6 -25.95 -73.18 -6.84
N GLN A 7 -24.90 -74.01 -6.87
CA GLN A 7 -23.60 -73.68 -6.27
C GLN A 7 -22.84 -72.60 -7.07
N GLU A 8 -22.99 -72.56 -8.40
CA GLU A 8 -22.43 -71.52 -9.27
C GLU A 8 -23.11 -70.16 -9.01
N GLY A 9 -24.46 -70.13 -8.93
CA GLY A 9 -25.21 -68.90 -8.65
C GLY A 9 -24.94 -68.29 -7.27
N ASP A 10 -24.78 -69.13 -6.24
CA ASP A 10 -24.42 -68.67 -4.88
C ASP A 10 -22.99 -68.10 -4.78
N MET A 11 -22.07 -68.54 -5.64
CA MET A 11 -20.69 -68.02 -5.69
C MET A 11 -20.62 -66.63 -6.36
N ASP A 12 -21.40 -66.42 -7.43
CA ASP A 12 -21.47 -65.16 -8.16
C ASP A 12 -22.08 -64.02 -7.33
N ASP A 13 -23.18 -64.29 -6.62
CA ASP A 13 -23.87 -63.31 -5.77
C ASP A 13 -22.94 -62.77 -4.66
N LYS A 14 -22.14 -63.65 -4.04
CA LYS A 14 -21.15 -63.25 -3.03
C LYS A 14 -20.04 -62.39 -3.60
N THR A 15 -19.60 -62.67 -4.83
CA THR A 15 -18.54 -61.92 -5.50
C THR A 15 -18.99 -60.51 -5.86
N ILE A 16 -20.21 -60.37 -6.38
CA ILE A 16 -20.81 -59.07 -6.69
C ILE A 16 -21.06 -58.27 -5.40
N ALA A 17 -21.51 -58.93 -4.32
CA ALA A 17 -21.69 -58.31 -3.01
C ALA A 17 -20.35 -57.78 -2.45
N ILE A 18 -19.26 -58.55 -2.52
CA ILE A 18 -17.94 -58.11 -2.05
C ILE A 18 -17.38 -56.97 -2.92
N ALA A 19 -17.53 -57.04 -4.25
CA ALA A 19 -17.06 -55.99 -5.15
C ALA A 19 -17.79 -54.67 -4.91
N SER A 20 -19.11 -54.71 -4.70
CA SER A 20 -19.91 -53.52 -4.37
C SER A 20 -19.55 -52.95 -2.98
N MET A 21 -19.29 -53.79 -1.98
CA MET A 21 -18.80 -53.36 -0.67
C MET A 21 -17.42 -52.68 -0.76
N LEU A 22 -16.46 -53.23 -1.52
CA LEU A 22 -15.15 -52.61 -1.69
C LEU A 22 -15.23 -51.26 -2.42
N ALA A 23 -16.10 -51.15 -3.43
CA ALA A 23 -16.34 -49.91 -4.13
C ALA A 23 -16.90 -48.83 -3.18
N THR A 24 -17.87 -49.17 -2.33
CA THR A 24 -18.45 -48.22 -1.35
C THR A 24 -17.45 -47.76 -0.30
N VAL A 25 -16.59 -48.65 0.22
CA VAL A 25 -15.51 -48.29 1.16
C VAL A 25 -14.52 -47.32 0.51
N ARG A 26 -14.11 -47.60 -0.73
CA ARG A 26 -13.18 -46.71 -1.46
C ARG A 26 -13.82 -45.34 -1.73
N SER A 27 -15.10 -45.30 -2.07
CA SER A 27 -15.83 -44.04 -2.22
C SER A 27 -15.89 -43.26 -0.90
N ALA A 28 -16.12 -43.93 0.22
CA ALA A 28 -16.13 -43.28 1.54
C ALA A 28 -14.76 -42.70 1.92
N GLU A 29 -13.67 -43.44 1.65
CA GLU A 29 -12.29 -42.95 1.86
C GLU A 29 -11.99 -41.73 0.98
N LEU A 30 -12.34 -41.80 -0.30
CA LEU A 30 -12.15 -40.68 -1.23
C LEU A 30 -12.93 -39.44 -0.77
N SER A 31 -14.18 -39.59 -0.36
CA SER A 31 -15.01 -38.49 0.16
C SER A 31 -14.46 -37.89 1.45
N TYR A 32 -13.85 -38.70 2.33
CA TYR A 32 -13.19 -38.19 3.54
C TYR A 32 -12.01 -37.27 3.21
N TRP A 33 -11.15 -37.69 2.26
CA TRP A 33 -10.02 -36.86 1.82
C TRP A 33 -10.45 -35.59 1.09
N THR A 34 -11.51 -35.63 0.27
CA THR A 34 -12.00 -34.42 -0.42
C THR A 34 -12.61 -33.41 0.54
N LEU A 35 -13.29 -33.86 1.60
CA LEU A 35 -13.82 -32.99 2.64
C LEU A 35 -12.67 -32.26 3.35
N ILE A 36 -11.63 -32.98 3.77
CA ILE A 36 -10.44 -32.38 4.40
C ILE A 36 -9.77 -31.39 3.43
N ALA A 37 -9.58 -31.79 2.16
CA ALA A 37 -8.97 -30.92 1.15
C ALA A 37 -9.78 -29.64 0.91
N SER A 38 -11.12 -29.71 0.93
CA SER A 38 -11.99 -28.54 0.75
C SER A 38 -11.92 -27.56 1.92
N ILE A 39 -11.81 -28.08 3.15
CA ILE A 39 -11.61 -27.25 4.34
C ILE A 39 -10.24 -26.58 4.28
N CYS A 40 -9.18 -27.35 3.97
CA CYS A 40 -7.82 -26.84 3.83
C CYS A 40 -7.71 -25.77 2.74
N SER A 41 -8.35 -25.95 1.59
CA SER A 41 -8.31 -24.97 0.51
C SER A 41 -9.00 -23.66 0.90
N SER A 42 -10.14 -23.73 1.59
CA SER A 42 -10.84 -22.55 2.11
C SER A 42 -9.96 -21.76 3.10
N PHE A 43 -9.31 -22.46 4.04
CA PHE A 43 -8.38 -21.82 4.98
C PHE A 43 -7.16 -21.22 4.29
N ALA A 44 -6.62 -21.88 3.27
CA ALA A 44 -5.50 -21.35 2.50
C ALA A 44 -5.89 -20.03 1.80
N THR A 45 -7.09 -19.94 1.21
CA THR A 45 -7.58 -18.70 0.61
C THR A 45 -7.70 -17.57 1.64
N LEU A 46 -8.25 -17.86 2.81
CA LEU A 46 -8.37 -16.86 3.89
C LEU A 46 -7.00 -16.39 4.39
N PHE A 47 -6.05 -17.30 4.51
CA PHE A 47 -4.69 -16.98 4.95
C PHE A 47 -3.97 -16.04 3.97
N ILE A 48 -4.04 -16.34 2.68
CA ILE A 48 -3.46 -15.49 1.62
C ILE A 48 -4.16 -14.12 1.61
N ALA A 49 -5.48 -14.08 1.73
CA ALA A 49 -6.23 -12.83 1.80
C ALA A 49 -5.80 -11.99 3.02
N PHE A 50 -5.59 -12.61 4.18
CA PHE A 50 -5.12 -11.93 5.38
C PHE A 50 -3.70 -11.35 5.19
N MET A 51 -2.78 -12.13 4.61
CA MET A 51 -1.44 -11.64 4.26
C MET A 51 -1.50 -10.47 3.26
N ALA A 52 -2.34 -10.59 2.24
CA ALA A 52 -2.54 -9.55 1.24
C ALA A 52 -3.08 -8.24 1.86
N LEU A 53 -4.03 -8.33 2.79
CA LEU A 53 -4.54 -7.15 3.51
C LEU A 53 -3.47 -6.51 4.41
N ASN A 54 -2.67 -7.33 5.09
CA ASN A 54 -1.62 -6.80 5.96
C ASN A 54 -0.49 -6.15 5.15
N THR A 55 -0.09 -6.74 4.02
CA THR A 55 0.90 -6.10 3.14
C THR A 55 0.36 -4.81 2.54
N TRP A 56 -0.92 -4.79 2.13
CA TRP A 56 -1.57 -3.59 1.59
C TRP A 56 -1.54 -2.44 2.61
N ARG A 57 -1.95 -2.68 3.86
CA ARG A 57 -1.91 -1.64 4.92
C ARG A 57 -0.50 -1.08 5.15
N SER A 58 0.52 -1.93 5.03
CA SER A 58 1.92 -1.48 5.13
C SER A 58 2.30 -0.57 3.94
N GLN A 59 1.87 -0.93 2.73
CA GLN A 59 2.08 -0.13 1.53
C GLN A 59 1.37 1.22 1.59
N GLU A 60 0.16 1.30 2.14
CA GLU A 60 -0.57 2.56 2.31
C GLU A 60 0.22 3.58 3.13
N ARG A 61 0.84 3.14 4.24
CA ARG A 61 1.70 4.01 5.05
C ARG A 61 2.93 4.52 4.29
N VAL A 62 3.55 3.68 3.47
CA VAL A 62 4.69 4.10 2.62
C VAL A 62 4.23 5.06 1.53
N LYS A 63 3.06 4.80 0.93
CA LYS A 63 2.47 5.65 -0.10
C LYS A 63 2.17 7.05 0.42
N LEU A 64 1.68 7.18 1.66
CA LEU A 64 1.49 8.49 2.31
C LEU A 64 2.81 9.27 2.41
N LYS A 65 3.90 8.61 2.81
CA LYS A 65 5.23 9.23 2.89
C LYS A 65 5.76 9.69 1.53
N ILE A 66 5.59 8.86 0.50
CA ILE A 66 5.99 9.19 -0.88
C ILE A 66 5.15 10.35 -1.40
N ASN A 67 3.84 10.32 -1.18
CA ASN A 67 2.92 11.37 -1.63
C ASN A 67 3.28 12.72 -1.01
N PHE A 68 3.58 12.75 0.29
CA PHE A 68 4.06 13.96 0.96
C PHE A 68 5.36 14.48 0.33
N LYS A 69 6.37 13.62 0.15
CA LYS A 69 7.64 14.03 -0.48
C LYS A 69 7.45 14.52 -1.91
N MET A 70 6.59 13.86 -2.68
CA MET A 70 6.27 14.27 -4.04
C MET A 70 5.57 15.64 -4.06
N ALA A 71 4.70 15.93 -3.09
CA ALA A 71 4.11 17.25 -2.94
C ALA A 71 5.17 18.31 -2.62
N VAL A 72 6.09 18.04 -1.68
CA VAL A 72 7.19 18.96 -1.34
C VAL A 72 8.12 19.19 -2.53
N ALA A 73 8.42 18.16 -3.32
CA ALA A 73 9.21 18.29 -4.54
C ALA A 73 8.51 19.16 -5.60
N LYS A 74 7.19 19.06 -5.76
CA LYS A 74 6.42 19.95 -6.64
C LYS A 74 6.45 21.40 -6.15
N TYR A 75 6.37 21.61 -4.85
CA TYR A 75 6.51 22.95 -4.27
C TYR A 75 7.92 23.53 -4.51
N LEU A 76 8.96 22.70 -4.36
CA LEU A 76 10.34 23.06 -4.68
C LEU A 76 10.52 23.44 -6.16
N GLU A 77 9.93 22.65 -7.07
CA GLU A 77 9.96 22.93 -8.51
C GLU A 77 9.36 24.31 -8.82
N VAL A 78 8.19 24.62 -8.27
CA VAL A 78 7.57 25.95 -8.41
C VAL A 78 8.48 27.05 -7.83
N LEU A 79 9.08 26.81 -6.66
CA LEU A 79 9.97 27.77 -6.00
C LEU A 79 11.21 28.12 -6.84
N ILE A 80 11.75 27.18 -7.62
CA ILE A 80 12.92 27.40 -8.50
C ILE A 80 12.62 28.42 -9.60
N TYR A 81 11.38 28.47 -10.09
CA TYR A 81 10.97 29.42 -11.13
C TYR A 81 10.61 30.81 -10.58
N LEU A 82 10.57 30.99 -9.26
CA LEU A 82 10.28 32.27 -8.62
C LEU A 82 11.56 33.07 -8.32
N PRO A 83 11.45 34.41 -8.22
CA PRO A 83 12.57 35.24 -7.82
C PRO A 83 12.99 34.95 -6.36
N PRO A 84 14.29 35.10 -6.03
CA PRO A 84 14.81 34.82 -4.69
C PRO A 84 14.18 35.69 -3.60
N VAL A 85 13.67 36.87 -3.96
CA VAL A 85 12.91 37.76 -3.08
C VAL A 85 11.69 38.30 -3.83
N MET A 86 10.50 38.15 -3.25
CA MET A 86 9.26 38.72 -3.78
C MET A 86 9.16 40.22 -3.45
N SER A 87 9.97 41.05 -4.10
CA SER A 87 9.86 42.51 -4.01
C SER A 87 8.82 43.01 -5.02
N GLY A 88 7.72 43.59 -4.54
CA GLY A 88 6.46 43.81 -5.26
C GLY A 88 6.46 44.85 -6.38
N LYS A 89 7.30 44.71 -7.41
CA LYS A 89 7.40 45.68 -8.52
C LYS A 89 6.94 45.18 -9.90
N GLY A 90 6.42 43.95 -10.03
CA GLY A 90 5.90 43.41 -11.31
C GLY A 90 4.62 42.60 -11.14
N GLU A 91 3.45 43.24 -11.28
CA GLU A 91 2.18 42.76 -10.70
C GLU A 91 1.46 41.61 -11.42
N LEU A 92 1.70 41.34 -12.71
CA LEU A 92 0.85 40.37 -13.46
C LEU A 92 1.45 38.97 -13.60
N SER A 93 2.73 38.85 -13.97
CA SER A 93 3.43 37.54 -14.00
C SER A 93 3.69 37.00 -12.59
N SER A 94 3.94 37.89 -11.62
CA SER A 94 4.11 37.54 -10.21
C SER A 94 2.84 36.97 -9.58
N ARG A 95 1.64 37.43 -10.00
CA ARG A 95 0.37 36.94 -9.45
C ARG A 95 0.06 35.49 -9.86
N TYR A 96 0.32 35.12 -11.11
CA TYR A 96 0.13 33.75 -11.60
C TYR A 96 1.06 32.77 -10.86
N ASN A 97 2.35 33.12 -10.77
CA ASN A 97 3.36 32.35 -10.06
C ASN A 97 3.08 32.23 -8.55
N LYS A 98 2.51 33.27 -7.92
CA LYS A 98 2.11 33.25 -6.51
C LYS A 98 0.93 32.32 -6.25
N HIS A 99 -0.04 32.25 -7.15
CA HIS A 99 -1.18 31.35 -6.97
C HIS A 99 -0.74 29.89 -7.03
N ASP A 100 0.13 29.54 -7.97
CA ASP A 100 0.68 28.18 -8.11
C ASP A 100 1.56 27.80 -6.92
N LEU A 101 2.31 28.75 -6.36
CA LEU A 101 3.08 28.54 -5.14
C LEU A 101 2.18 28.26 -3.92
N ILE A 102 1.10 29.03 -3.75
CA ILE A 102 0.14 28.80 -2.66
C ILE A 102 -0.58 27.46 -2.86
N ASN A 103 -1.01 27.14 -4.08
CA ASN A 103 -1.67 25.88 -4.39
C ASN A 103 -0.76 24.68 -4.10
N SER A 104 0.51 24.73 -4.52
CA SER A 104 1.47 23.67 -4.25
C SER A 104 1.77 23.52 -2.75
N LEU A 105 1.82 24.62 -1.97
CA LEU A 105 1.93 24.53 -0.52
C LEU A 105 0.68 23.91 0.13
N VAL A 106 -0.52 24.27 -0.33
CA VAL A 106 -1.77 23.66 0.15
C VAL A 106 -1.76 22.16 -0.11
N LEU A 107 -1.29 21.71 -1.28
CA LEU A 107 -1.11 20.29 -1.58
C LEU A 107 -0.11 19.60 -0.64
N CYS A 108 0.99 20.28 -0.28
CA CYS A 108 1.93 19.77 0.71
C CYS A 108 1.26 19.63 2.09
N LYS A 109 0.48 20.63 2.49
CA LYS A 109 -0.22 20.65 3.79
C LYS A 109 -1.30 19.57 3.87
N THR A 110 -2.05 19.33 2.80
CA THR A 110 -3.04 18.23 2.77
C THR A 110 -2.34 16.88 2.82
N ALA A 111 -1.26 16.68 2.06
CA ALA A 111 -0.47 15.46 2.12
C ALA A 111 0.18 15.23 3.49
N TRP A 112 0.66 16.29 4.16
CA TRP A 112 1.13 16.24 5.54
C TRP A 112 0.03 15.81 6.50
N SER A 113 -1.16 16.42 6.40
CA SER A 113 -2.31 16.07 7.25
C SER A 113 -2.73 14.60 7.08
N MET A 114 -2.64 14.06 5.87
CA MET A 114 -2.95 12.64 5.60
C MET A 114 -1.93 11.68 6.20
N THR A 115 -0.76 12.16 6.60
CA THR A 115 0.25 11.31 7.24
C THR A 115 -0.03 11.05 8.71
N GLU A 116 -1.07 11.65 9.31
CA GLU A 116 -1.56 11.35 10.67
C GLU A 116 -0.46 11.24 11.74
N GLY A 117 0.58 12.08 11.65
CA GLY A 117 1.68 12.10 12.60
C GLY A 117 2.76 11.02 12.41
N VAL A 118 2.80 10.37 11.24
CA VAL A 118 3.85 9.40 10.85
C VAL A 118 5.27 9.99 10.91
N PHE A 119 5.41 11.32 10.87
CA PHE A 119 6.68 12.04 10.93
C PHE A 119 6.97 12.72 12.28
N ASN A 120 6.12 12.53 13.29
CA ASN A 120 6.28 13.20 14.59
C ASN A 120 7.62 12.82 15.25
N GLY A 121 8.35 13.82 15.74
CA GLY A 121 9.67 13.68 16.37
C GLY A 121 10.82 13.42 15.39
N THR A 122 10.58 13.52 14.08
CA THR A 122 11.64 13.32 13.06
C THR A 122 12.20 14.65 12.55
N ALA A 123 13.41 14.62 11.98
CA ALA A 123 14.01 15.80 11.33
C ALA A 123 13.11 16.39 10.23
N ILE A 124 12.29 15.56 9.57
CA ILE A 124 11.34 15.97 8.52
C ILE A 124 10.27 16.91 9.09
N GLU A 125 9.80 16.69 10.33
CA GLU A 125 8.83 17.57 10.97
C GLU A 125 9.44 18.96 11.23
N ASN A 126 10.68 19.00 11.72
CA ASN A 126 11.38 20.25 11.93
C ASN A 126 11.59 21.02 10.62
N ASP A 127 12.06 20.34 9.57
CA ASP A 127 12.21 20.95 8.24
C ASP A 127 10.87 21.41 7.65
N TRP A 128 9.78 20.67 7.90
CA TRP A 128 8.44 21.06 7.46
C TRP A 128 7.92 22.31 8.17
N ASN A 129 8.15 22.43 9.48
CA ASN A 129 7.80 23.63 10.24
C ASN A 129 8.59 24.86 9.75
N ILE A 130 9.88 24.69 9.43
CA ILE A 130 10.69 25.76 8.81
C ILE A 130 10.05 26.25 7.51
N ILE A 131 9.54 25.35 6.65
CA ILE A 131 8.88 25.73 5.40
C ILE A 131 7.59 26.50 5.68
N LEU A 132 6.75 26.03 6.61
CA LEU A 132 5.47 26.67 6.93
C LEU A 132 5.65 28.07 7.54
N ASP A 133 6.58 28.22 8.47
CA ASP A 133 6.81 29.48 9.19
C ASP A 133 7.43 30.53 8.26
N ASN A 134 8.37 30.13 7.40
CA ASN A 134 9.07 31.05 6.51
C ASN A 134 8.31 31.33 5.20
N HIS A 135 7.32 30.54 4.81
CA HIS A 135 6.59 30.77 3.56
C HIS A 135 5.87 32.13 3.54
N ALA A 136 5.19 32.48 4.65
CA ALA A 136 4.49 33.76 4.73
C ALA A 136 5.44 34.97 4.70
N GLU A 137 6.64 34.81 5.26
CA GLU A 137 7.73 35.79 5.26
C GLU A 137 8.34 35.95 3.86
N TYR A 138 8.58 34.84 3.16
CA TYR A 138 9.01 34.85 1.77
C TYR A 138 7.99 35.55 0.86
N LEU A 139 6.68 35.31 1.05
CA LEU A 139 5.63 36.02 0.30
C LEU A 139 5.62 37.54 0.55
N LYS A 140 6.12 37.99 1.71
CA LYS A 140 6.28 39.41 2.06
C LYS A 140 7.61 39.99 1.55
N GLY A 141 8.52 39.16 1.06
CA GLY A 141 9.86 39.53 0.63
C GLY A 141 10.82 39.82 1.79
N SER A 142 10.51 39.38 3.03
CA SER A 142 11.40 39.56 4.19
C SER A 142 12.52 38.52 4.25
N ILE A 143 12.33 37.36 3.62
CA ILE A 143 13.26 36.22 3.65
C ILE A 143 13.58 35.77 2.22
N ASP A 144 14.81 35.29 2.02
CA ASP A 144 15.29 34.69 0.78
C ASP A 144 14.73 33.26 0.60
N SER A 145 14.32 32.92 -0.62
CA SER A 145 13.82 31.57 -0.97
C SER A 145 14.79 30.44 -0.60
N ARG A 146 16.09 30.70 -0.46
CA ARG A 146 17.13 29.72 -0.11
C ARG A 146 16.82 28.95 1.17
N VAL A 147 16.32 29.62 2.21
CA VAL A 147 16.01 28.98 3.50
C VAL A 147 14.93 27.91 3.31
N ILE A 148 13.92 28.22 2.51
CA ILE A 148 12.82 27.31 2.16
C ILE A 148 13.32 26.22 1.21
N TYR A 149 14.13 26.58 0.21
CA TYR A 149 14.73 25.66 -0.75
C TYR A 149 15.52 24.56 -0.06
N GLU A 150 16.44 24.92 0.84
CA GLU A 150 17.28 23.95 1.55
C GLU A 150 16.45 23.01 2.42
N ALA A 151 15.41 23.51 3.09
CA ALA A 151 14.49 22.68 3.86
C ALA A 151 13.72 21.69 2.96
N CYS A 152 13.21 22.16 1.81
CA CYS A 152 12.55 21.30 0.83
C CYS A 152 13.48 20.23 0.24
N GLU A 153 14.74 20.58 -0.04
CA GLU A 153 15.76 19.67 -0.54
C GLU A 153 16.10 18.60 0.50
N ARG A 154 16.27 18.98 1.78
CA ARG A 154 16.49 18.01 2.87
C ARG A 154 15.34 17.02 3.01
N ILE A 155 14.09 17.48 2.93
CA ILE A 155 12.91 16.60 2.98
C ILE A 155 12.88 15.66 1.77
N SER A 156 13.12 16.18 0.57
CA SER A 156 13.08 15.41 -0.68
C SER A 156 14.21 14.37 -0.77
N SER A 157 15.42 14.77 -0.39
CA SER A 157 16.64 13.94 -0.42
C SER A 157 16.73 12.97 0.77
N SER A 158 15.93 13.14 1.81
CA SER A 158 15.91 12.21 2.93
C SER A 158 15.57 10.79 2.44
N LYS A 159 16.31 9.78 2.89
CA LYS A 159 16.02 8.39 2.53
C LYS A 159 14.67 7.99 3.14
N ILE A 160 13.75 7.46 2.32
CA ILE A 160 12.60 6.73 2.85
C ILE A 160 13.15 5.36 3.30
N LEU A 161 13.69 5.30 4.52
CA LEU A 161 14.06 4.02 5.15
C LEU A 161 12.77 3.25 5.43
N GLY A 162 12.35 2.48 4.45
CA GLY A 162 11.10 1.70 4.46
C GLY A 162 10.90 0.83 3.22
N VAL A 163 11.84 0.80 2.28
CA VAL A 163 11.89 -0.20 1.21
C VAL A 163 13.06 -1.13 1.51
N ILE A 164 12.93 -1.91 2.59
CA ILE A 164 13.79 -3.07 2.84
C ILE A 164 12.88 -4.29 2.89
N PHE A 165 12.92 -5.01 1.77
CA PHE A 165 12.95 -6.47 1.67
C PHE A 165 11.82 -7.25 2.37
N ILE A 166 10.82 -7.64 1.59
CA ILE A 166 10.07 -8.88 1.88
C ILE A 166 10.98 -10.02 1.42
N ARG A 167 11.59 -10.72 2.38
CA ARG A 167 12.01 -12.12 2.24
C ARG A 167 11.12 -12.96 3.13
#